data_AF-A0A0N4YBT4-F1
#
_entry.id   AF-A0A0N4YBT4-F1
#
_cell.length_a   1.000
_cell.length_b   1.000
_cell.length_c   1.000
_cell.angle_alpha   90.00
_cell.angle_beta   90.00
_cell.angle_gamma   90.00
#
_symmetry.space_group_name_H-M   'P 1'
#
loop_
_entity.id
_entity.type
_entity.pdbx_description
1 polymer ?
#
loop_
_entity_poly.entity_id
_entity_poly.type
_entity_poly.pdbx_seq_one_letter_code
_entity_poly.pdbx_strand_id
1 'polypeptide(L)'
;MLGITTISALVFIGIYLASSLPRLISFKNDYAFLLVNSTNYKALCPQRDFFFQRHCITAHVLANNNYSWVLFLDSDIGVVNENRTIEEYIRKDADIIFYDRFFNFEIMAGAYLAKKSPFATDFLHGWANFEKRLSMKFSGTDNGAIHVSELAMNLLSFPLDFH
;
A
#
# COMPACT_ATOMS: atom_id res chain seq x y z
N MET A 1 -7.05 -9.90 -17.25
CA MET A 1 -6.89 -8.43 -17.19
C MET A 1 -6.33 -8.15 -15.81
N LEU A 2 -5.03 -7.83 -15.72
CA LEU A 2 -4.34 -7.46 -14.48
C LEU A 2 -4.48 -5.94 -14.38
N GLY A 3 -4.96 -5.42 -13.25
CA GLY A 3 -5.35 -4.01 -13.17
C GLY A 3 -5.19 -3.45 -11.77
N ILE A 4 -4.55 -2.29 -11.69
CA ILE A 4 -4.69 -1.38 -10.56
C ILE A 4 -6.09 -0.79 -10.66
N THR A 5 -6.80 -0.73 -9.54
CA THR A 5 -8.11 -0.07 -9.48
C THR A 5 -8.12 0.96 -8.36
N THR A 6 -8.62 2.15 -8.66
CA THR A 6 -9.03 3.15 -7.66
C THR A 6 -10.52 2.99 -7.34
N ILE A 7 -10.87 2.97 -6.05
CA ILE A 7 -12.28 3.04 -5.62
C ILE A 7 -12.58 4.50 -5.26
N SER A 8 -13.42 5.15 -6.06
CA SER A 8 -13.95 6.48 -5.76
C SER A 8 -15.13 6.38 -4.79
N ALA A 9 -14.90 6.26 -3.48
CA ALA A 9 -15.86 6.66 -2.43
C ALA A 9 -15.37 6.54 -0.97
N LEU A 10 -15.64 7.63 -0.23
CA LEU A 10 -15.81 7.83 1.22
C LEU A 10 -14.63 7.68 2.21
N VAL A 11 -14.01 8.84 2.45
CA VAL A 11 -13.60 9.44 3.74
C VAL A 11 -13.50 8.50 4.93
N PHE A 12 -12.28 8.31 5.46
CA PHE A 12 -12.02 8.25 6.90
C PHE A 12 -10.67 8.92 7.20
N ILE A 13 -10.68 10.09 7.88
CA ILE A 13 -9.48 10.84 8.32
C ILE A 13 -9.61 11.28 9.79
N GLY A 14 -8.58 10.95 10.61
CA GLY A 14 -8.15 11.61 11.87
C GLY A 14 -8.71 11.04 13.19
N ILE A 15 -8.04 10.93 14.36
CA ILE A 15 -6.76 11.44 14.93
C ILE A 15 -6.30 10.53 16.13
N TYR A 16 -4.97 10.30 16.28
CA TYR A 16 -4.10 9.93 17.44
C TYR A 16 -4.07 8.57 18.17
N LEU A 17 -5.01 7.64 18.07
CA LEU A 17 -5.00 6.37 18.86
C LEU A 17 -4.60 5.11 18.05
N ALA A 18 -3.82 5.31 17.00
CA ALA A 18 -3.91 4.55 15.75
C ALA A 18 -3.39 3.10 15.75
N SER A 19 -2.78 2.57 16.82
CA SER A 19 -2.52 1.12 16.90
C SER A 19 -3.59 0.32 17.64
N SER A 20 -4.37 0.96 18.52
CA SER A 20 -5.28 0.24 19.43
C SER A 20 -6.55 -0.22 18.73
N LEU A 21 -7.15 0.66 17.92
CA LEU A 21 -8.37 0.36 17.17
C LEU A 21 -8.13 -0.67 16.04
N PRO A 22 -7.15 -0.50 15.14
CA PRO A 22 -6.85 -1.53 14.13
C PRO A 22 -6.54 -2.89 14.73
N ARG A 23 -5.83 -2.94 15.88
CA ARG A 23 -5.57 -4.18 16.62
C ARG A 23 -6.85 -4.82 17.14
N LEU A 24 -7.76 -4.04 17.74
CA LEU A 24 -9.04 -4.53 18.24
C LEU A 24 -9.92 -5.09 17.13
N ILE A 25 -10.01 -4.37 16.00
CA ILE A 25 -10.78 -4.81 14.82
C ILE A 25 -10.21 -6.10 14.24
N SER A 26 -8.89 -6.21 14.20
CA SER A 26 -8.23 -7.43 13.74
C SER A 26 -8.58 -8.61 14.66
N PHE A 27 -8.51 -8.41 15.98
CA PHE A 27 -8.91 -9.44 16.95
C PHE A 27 -10.38 -9.84 16.82
N LYS A 28 -11.29 -8.87 16.65
CA LYS A 28 -12.74 -9.12 16.51
C LYS A 28 -13.09 -9.94 15.27
N ASN A 29 -12.36 -9.74 14.17
CA ASN A 29 -12.66 -10.33 12.86
C ASN A 29 -11.68 -11.46 12.47
N ASP A 30 -10.87 -11.95 13.41
CA ASP A 30 -9.87 -13.01 13.19
C ASP A 30 -8.85 -12.67 12.07
N TYR A 31 -8.44 -11.41 12.00
CA TYR A 31 -7.36 -10.96 11.11
C TYR A 31 -6.01 -11.04 11.82
N ALA A 32 -4.98 -11.44 11.07
CA ALA A 32 -3.61 -11.29 11.53
C ALA A 32 -3.24 -9.79 11.59
N PHE A 33 -2.75 -9.34 12.74
CA PHE A 33 -2.28 -7.97 12.93
C PHE A 33 -0.77 -7.93 13.11
N LEU A 34 -0.06 -7.24 12.21
CA LEU A 34 1.39 -7.12 12.22
C LEU A 34 1.81 -5.68 12.47
N LEU A 35 2.53 -5.45 13.56
CA LEU A 35 3.25 -4.20 13.79
C LEU A 35 4.71 -4.39 13.35
N VAL A 36 5.11 -3.69 12.31
CA VAL A 36 6.44 -3.87 11.71
C VAL A 36 7.37 -2.72 12.08
N ASN A 37 8.56 -3.06 12.59
CA ASN A 37 9.65 -2.10 12.75
C ASN A 37 10.53 -2.11 11.49
N SER A 38 10.60 -0.98 10.80
CA SER A 38 11.35 -0.83 9.54
C SER A 38 12.85 -1.10 9.67
N THR A 39 13.41 -0.93 10.87
CA THR A 39 14.83 -1.19 11.15
C THR A 39 15.18 -2.67 10.95
N ASN A 40 14.28 -3.57 11.34
CA ASN A 40 14.48 -5.02 11.23
C ASN A 40 14.53 -5.49 9.77
N TYR A 41 14.06 -4.67 8.84
CA TYR A 41 14.01 -4.96 7.42
C TYR A 41 15.09 -4.23 6.62
N LYS A 42 15.99 -3.44 7.23
CA LYS A 42 16.97 -2.64 6.48
C LYS A 42 17.92 -3.45 5.59
N ALA A 43 18.22 -4.69 5.97
CA ALA A 43 19.03 -5.59 5.14
C ALA A 43 18.30 -6.07 3.87
N LEU A 44 16.97 -6.22 3.94
CA LEU A 44 16.13 -6.69 2.82
C LEU A 44 15.58 -5.51 1.99
N CYS A 45 15.21 -4.43 2.66
CA CYS A 45 14.64 -3.21 2.11
C CYS A 45 15.58 -2.05 2.41
N PRO A 46 16.58 -1.78 1.54
CA PRO A 46 17.64 -0.81 1.79
C PRO A 46 17.24 0.63 1.43
N GLN A 47 15.97 0.88 1.11
CA GLN A 47 15.48 2.22 0.80
C GLN A 47 15.80 3.17 1.97
N ARG A 48 16.32 4.36 1.67
CA ARG A 48 16.75 5.32 2.70
C ARG A 48 15.54 6.02 3.31
N ASP A 49 14.64 6.47 2.44
CA ASP A 49 13.35 7.02 2.78
C ASP A 49 12.41 5.90 3.25
N PHE A 50 11.89 6.07 4.47
CA PHE A 50 10.98 5.09 5.08
C PHE A 50 9.64 5.00 4.32
N PHE A 51 9.23 6.08 3.64
CA PHE A 51 8.04 6.10 2.81
C PHE A 51 8.15 5.12 1.64
N PHE A 52 9.34 5.00 1.03
CA PHE A 52 9.58 3.98 0.01
C PHE A 52 9.82 2.60 0.61
N GLN A 53 10.53 2.53 1.75
CA GLN A 53 10.87 1.27 2.40
C GLN A 53 9.64 0.44 2.76
N ARG A 54 8.56 1.08 3.21
CA ARG A 54 7.33 0.39 3.65
C ARG A 54 6.72 -0.50 2.56
N HIS A 55 6.78 -0.09 1.29
CA HIS A 55 6.23 -0.88 0.18
C HIS A 55 7.05 -2.15 -0.06
N CYS A 56 8.38 -2.08 0.03
CA CYS A 56 9.25 -3.26 -0.01
C CYS A 56 8.96 -4.23 1.15
N ILE A 57 8.77 -3.69 2.36
CA ILE A 57 8.43 -4.49 3.55
C ILE A 57 7.09 -5.21 3.34
N THR A 58 6.07 -4.50 2.86
CA THR A 58 4.75 -5.08 2.55
C THR A 58 4.87 -6.20 1.52
N ALA A 59 5.68 -6.03 0.47
CA ALA A 59 5.94 -7.07 -0.53
C ALA A 59 6.54 -8.33 0.11
N HIS A 60 7.56 -8.19 0.96
CA HIS A 60 8.15 -9.33 1.66
C HIS A 60 7.20 -10.01 2.64
N VAL A 61 6.40 -9.25 3.39
CA VAL A 61 5.38 -9.81 4.30
C VAL A 61 4.35 -10.61 3.50
N LEU A 62 3.85 -10.06 2.41
CA LEU A 62 2.86 -10.70 1.55
C LEU A 62 3.40 -11.98 0.89
N ALA A 63 4.64 -11.95 0.38
CA ALA A 63 5.27 -13.08 -0.28
C ALA A 63 5.56 -14.25 0.68
N ASN A 64 6.13 -13.95 1.86
CA ASN A 64 6.68 -14.95 2.77
C ASN A 64 5.68 -15.51 3.80
N ASN A 65 4.45 -14.98 3.84
CA ASN A 65 3.41 -15.46 4.75
C ASN A 65 2.25 -16.09 3.99
N ASN A 66 1.40 -16.84 4.69
CA ASN A 66 0.22 -17.49 4.12
C ASN A 66 -1.02 -16.58 4.12
N TYR A 67 -0.85 -15.32 3.70
CA TYR A 67 -1.94 -14.36 3.56
C TYR A 67 -2.39 -14.27 2.10
N SER A 68 -3.69 -14.21 1.86
CA SER A 68 -4.23 -13.98 0.50
C SER A 68 -4.26 -12.49 0.14
N TRP A 69 -4.40 -11.64 1.15
CA TRP A 69 -4.45 -10.18 1.04
C TRP A 69 -3.73 -9.56 2.23
N VAL A 70 -3.17 -8.37 2.02
CA VAL A 70 -2.66 -7.50 3.10
C VAL A 70 -3.32 -6.13 2.94
N LEU A 71 -3.86 -5.61 4.03
CA LEU A 71 -4.20 -4.19 4.17
C LEU A 71 -2.99 -3.48 4.79
N PHE A 72 -2.29 -2.68 4.01
CA PHE A 72 -1.26 -1.78 4.52
C PHE A 72 -1.91 -0.53 5.11
N LEU A 73 -1.44 -0.07 6.27
CA LEU A 73 -1.93 1.12 6.96
C LEU A 73 -0.75 1.90 7.56
N ASP A 74 -0.73 3.21 7.36
CA ASP A 74 0.13 4.11 8.09
C ASP A 74 -0.26 4.20 9.57
N SER A 75 0.73 4.54 10.40
CA SER A 75 0.56 4.61 11.85
C SER A 75 -0.34 5.74 12.33
N ASP A 76 -0.82 6.60 11.44
CA ASP A 76 -1.76 7.69 11.72
C ASP A 76 -3.17 7.41 11.14
N ILE A 77 -3.41 6.21 10.59
CA ILE A 77 -4.72 5.78 10.08
C ILE A 77 -5.49 5.02 11.16
N GLY A 78 -6.77 5.36 11.33
CA GLY A 78 -7.68 4.71 12.27
C GLY A 78 -8.90 4.10 11.59
N VAL A 79 -9.48 3.08 12.22
CA VAL A 79 -10.81 2.54 11.85
C VAL A 79 -11.87 3.31 12.61
N VAL A 80 -12.93 3.72 11.93
CA VAL A 80 -14.04 4.46 12.57
C VAL A 80 -15.41 3.80 12.39
N ASN A 81 -15.52 2.76 11.56
CA ASN A 81 -16.73 1.97 11.43
C ASN A 81 -16.41 0.49 11.62
N GLU A 82 -16.51 0.04 12.86
CA GLU A 82 -16.24 -1.33 13.29
C GLU A 82 -17.31 -2.36 12.89
N ASN A 83 -18.37 -1.92 12.23
CA ASN A 83 -19.47 -2.76 11.76
C ASN A 83 -19.32 -3.16 10.28
N ARG A 84 -18.30 -2.65 9.59
CA ARG A 84 -17.96 -3.00 8.21
C ARG A 84 -16.69 -3.83 8.19
N THR A 85 -16.60 -4.77 7.26
CA THR A 85 -15.43 -5.63 7.13
C THR A 85 -14.57 -5.26 5.93
N ILE A 86 -13.30 -5.66 5.94
CA ILE A 86 -12.35 -5.32 4.87
C ILE A 86 -12.74 -5.99 3.55
N GLU A 87 -13.36 -7.17 3.62
CA GLU A 87 -13.78 -7.95 2.46
C GLU A 87 -14.81 -7.22 1.59
N GLU A 88 -15.60 -6.32 2.16
CA GLU A 88 -16.54 -5.47 1.41
C GLU A 88 -15.84 -4.58 0.38
N TYR A 89 -14.56 -4.26 0.60
CA TYR A 89 -13.74 -3.40 -0.25
C TYR A 89 -12.83 -4.20 -1.19
N ILE A 90 -12.79 -5.53 -1.07
CA ILE A 90 -11.96 -6.38 -1.93
C ILE A 90 -12.62 -6.54 -3.31
N ARG A 91 -11.87 -6.16 -4.33
CA ARG A 91 -12.17 -6.42 -5.74
C ARG A 91 -11.40 -7.64 -6.23
N LYS A 92 -12.11 -8.68 -6.67
CA LYS A 92 -11.52 -9.95 -7.14
C LYS A 92 -10.73 -9.82 -8.44
N ASP A 93 -11.02 -8.79 -9.22
CA ASP A 93 -10.40 -8.47 -10.51
C ASP A 93 -9.21 -7.50 -10.40
N ALA A 94 -8.83 -7.13 -9.18
CA ALA A 94 -7.68 -6.27 -8.90
C ALA A 94 -6.60 -7.04 -8.14
N ASP A 95 -5.34 -6.66 -8.37
CA ASP A 95 -4.18 -7.14 -7.61
C ASP A 95 -3.77 -6.15 -6.51
N ILE A 96 -3.97 -4.86 -6.76
CA ILE A 96 -3.79 -3.78 -5.79
C ILE A 96 -4.97 -2.82 -5.89
N ILE A 97 -5.49 -2.41 -4.74
CA ILE A 97 -6.60 -1.49 -4.62
C ILE A 97 -6.14 -0.29 -3.80
N PHE A 98 -6.21 0.88 -4.44
CA PHE A 98 -5.96 2.16 -3.82
C PHE A 98 -7.26 2.91 -3.57
N TYR A 99 -7.15 4.03 -2.85
CA TYR A 99 -8.23 4.96 -2.60
C TYR A 99 -7.78 6.39 -2.88
N ASP A 100 -8.74 7.22 -3.26
CA ASP A 100 -8.52 8.64 -3.49
C ASP A 100 -8.69 9.42 -2.18
N ARG A 101 -7.86 10.46 -1.98
CA ARG A 101 -8.07 11.47 -0.95
C ARG A 101 -9.35 12.24 -1.28
N PHE A 102 -10.18 12.47 -0.26
CA PHE A 102 -11.47 13.12 -0.44
C PHE A 102 -11.38 14.60 -0.88
N PHE A 103 -10.27 15.28 -0.61
CA PHE A 103 -10.16 16.73 -0.80
C PHE A 103 -9.45 17.15 -2.09
N ASN A 104 -8.65 16.28 -2.69
CA ASN A 104 -7.91 16.58 -3.92
C ASN A 104 -7.93 15.43 -4.95
N PHE A 105 -8.69 14.35 -4.71
CA PHE A 105 -8.81 13.19 -5.61
C PHE A 105 -7.47 12.55 -5.98
N GLU A 106 -6.47 12.74 -5.13
CA GLU A 106 -5.14 12.16 -5.27
C GLU A 106 -5.12 10.78 -4.63
N ILE A 107 -4.63 9.77 -5.34
CA ILE A 107 -4.31 8.45 -4.76
C ILE A 107 -3.39 8.61 -3.54
N MET A 108 -3.77 7.99 -2.44
CA MET A 108 -3.03 8.02 -1.18
C MET A 108 -2.19 6.76 -0.99
N ALA A 109 -0.90 6.94 -0.74
CA ALA A 109 0.06 5.87 -0.48
C ALA A 109 0.01 5.31 0.95
N GLY A 110 -0.69 6.00 1.85
CA GLY A 110 -0.76 5.66 3.27
C GLY A 110 -1.63 4.44 3.60
N ALA A 111 -2.47 3.96 2.68
CA ALA A 111 -3.13 2.67 2.81
C ALA A 111 -3.48 2.06 1.45
N TYR A 112 -3.49 0.73 1.38
CA TYR A 112 -3.93 -0.02 0.19
C TYR A 112 -4.16 -1.48 0.54
N LEU A 113 -4.99 -2.15 -0.27
CA LEU A 113 -5.11 -3.61 -0.26
C LEU A 113 -4.21 -4.18 -1.35
N ALA A 114 -3.37 -5.15 -1.00
CA ALA A 114 -2.54 -5.89 -1.93
C ALA A 114 -2.88 -7.39 -1.86
N LYS A 115 -3.22 -7.97 -3.00
CA LYS A 115 -3.44 -9.41 -3.16
C LYS A 115 -2.11 -10.13 -3.25
N LYS A 116 -2.01 -11.34 -2.70
CA LYS A 116 -0.85 -12.20 -2.94
C LYS A 116 -0.84 -12.64 -4.40
N SER A 117 -0.12 -11.88 -5.23
CA SER A 117 0.12 -12.17 -6.63
C SER A 117 1.51 -11.69 -7.06
N PRO A 118 2.08 -12.27 -8.15
CA PRO A 118 3.33 -11.79 -8.72
C PRO A 118 3.25 -10.30 -9.06
N PHE A 119 2.16 -9.88 -9.71
CA PHE A 119 1.95 -8.48 -10.09
C PHE A 119 2.01 -7.54 -8.88
N ALA A 120 1.28 -7.84 -7.80
CA ALA A 120 1.26 -6.96 -6.64
C ALA A 120 2.64 -6.87 -5.96
N THR A 121 3.36 -7.99 -5.92
CA THR A 121 4.70 -8.07 -5.31
C THR A 121 5.71 -7.27 -6.13
N ASP A 122 5.70 -7.44 -7.45
CA ASP A 122 6.58 -6.74 -8.38
C ASP A 122 6.29 -5.23 -8.40
N PHE A 123 5.00 -4.85 -8.38
CA PHE A 123 4.60 -3.45 -8.29
C PHE A 123 5.13 -2.79 -7.01
N LEU A 124 4.95 -3.42 -5.85
CA LEU A 124 5.40 -2.86 -4.57
C LEU A 124 6.92 -2.74 -4.48
N HIS A 125 7.67 -3.70 -5.03
CA HIS A 125 9.13 -3.59 -5.14
C HIS A 125 9.55 -2.50 -6.13
N GLY A 126 8.90 -2.41 -7.28
CA GLY A 126 9.14 -1.38 -8.28
C GLY A 126 8.90 0.03 -7.73
N TRP A 127 7.79 0.21 -7.01
CA TRP A 127 7.44 1.45 -6.34
C TRP A 127 8.46 1.81 -5.26
N ALA A 128 8.85 0.87 -4.40
CA ALA A 128 9.90 1.08 -3.40
C ALA A 128 11.24 1.48 -4.03
N ASN A 129 11.61 0.85 -5.15
CA ASN A 129 12.87 1.11 -5.85
C ASN A 129 12.84 2.40 -6.67
N PHE A 130 11.66 3.00 -6.86
CA PHE A 130 11.51 4.29 -7.54
C PHE A 130 12.21 5.43 -6.78
N GLU A 131 12.50 5.26 -5.49
CA GLU A 131 13.33 6.17 -4.67
C GLU A 131 14.61 6.62 -5.42
N LYS A 132 15.30 5.69 -6.10
CA LYS A 132 16.56 5.96 -6.80
C LYS A 132 16.37 6.82 -8.07
N ARG A 133 15.15 6.88 -8.60
CA ARG A 133 14.79 7.58 -9.85
C ARG A 133 14.18 8.96 -9.57
N LEU A 134 13.77 9.25 -8.33
CA LEU A 134 13.35 10.60 -7.99
C LEU A 134 14.54 11.55 -8.08
N SER A 135 14.46 12.48 -9.02
CA SER A 135 15.31 13.67 -8.97
C SER A 135 14.86 14.53 -7.78
N MET A 136 15.80 15.23 -7.13
CA MET A 136 15.54 16.11 -5.98
C MET A 136 14.47 17.19 -6.22
N LYS A 137 14.05 17.41 -7.48
CA LYS A 137 13.04 18.41 -7.85
C LYS A 137 11.60 17.93 -7.73
N PHE A 138 11.36 16.63 -7.54
CA PHE A 138 10.01 16.10 -7.33
C PHE A 138 9.69 16.04 -5.84
N SER A 139 8.79 16.92 -5.40
CA SER A 139 8.21 16.92 -4.06
C SER A 139 7.08 15.89 -3.96
N GLY A 140 7.03 15.08 -2.90
CA GLY A 140 5.90 14.19 -2.62
C GLY A 140 6.26 12.71 -2.37
N THR A 141 7.55 12.36 -2.33
CA THR A 141 8.05 11.02 -1.95
C THR A 141 7.36 9.89 -2.74
N ASP A 142 6.97 8.83 -2.07
CA ASP A 142 6.23 7.68 -2.59
C ASP A 142 4.84 8.04 -3.13
N ASN A 143 4.13 9.01 -2.53
CA ASN A 143 2.83 9.47 -3.02
C ASN A 143 2.97 10.10 -4.41
N GLY A 144 3.98 10.95 -4.62
CA GLY A 144 4.32 11.48 -5.94
C GLY A 144 4.75 10.38 -6.92
N ALA A 145 5.51 9.39 -6.44
CA ALA A 145 5.98 8.29 -7.25
C ALA A 145 4.84 7.40 -7.77
N ILE A 146 3.80 7.11 -6.98
CA ILE A 146 2.69 6.27 -7.44
C ILE A 146 1.93 6.91 -8.60
N HIS A 147 1.77 8.23 -8.60
CA HIS A 147 1.14 8.93 -9.73
C HIS A 147 1.94 8.82 -11.03
N VAL A 148 3.26 8.85 -10.93
CA VAL A 148 4.13 8.62 -12.10
C VAL A 148 4.09 7.15 -12.53
N SER A 149 4.08 6.24 -11.56
CA SER A 149 4.07 4.78 -11.78
C SER A 149 2.78 4.33 -12.48
N GLU A 150 1.63 4.79 -11.98
CA GLU A 150 0.31 4.50 -12.55
C GLU A 150 0.21 5.08 -13.97
N LEU A 151 0.65 6.33 -14.17
CA LEU A 151 0.67 6.95 -15.49
C LEU A 151 1.53 6.13 -16.47
N ALA A 152 2.69 5.64 -16.03
CA ALA A 152 3.55 4.78 -16.83
C ALA A 152 2.91 3.40 -17.12
N MET A 153 2.18 2.82 -16.18
CA MET A 153 1.46 1.55 -16.39
C MET A 153 0.27 1.70 -17.35
N ASN A 154 -0.47 2.81 -17.27
CA ASN A 154 -1.64 3.07 -18.11
C ASN A 154 -1.27 3.51 -19.53
N LEU A 155 -0.15 4.21 -19.73
CA LEU A 155 0.23 4.74 -21.06
C LEU A 155 1.09 3.81 -21.90
N LEU A 156 1.86 2.88 -21.31
CA LEU A 156 2.97 2.26 -22.04
C LEU A 156 2.98 0.73 -22.11
N SER A 157 2.02 0.01 -21.51
CA SER A 157 2.06 -1.48 -21.48
C SER A 157 3.46 -2.01 -21.19
N PHE A 158 4.20 -1.35 -20.29
CA PHE A 158 5.61 -1.65 -20.08
C PHE A 158 5.72 -3.09 -19.58
N PRO A 159 6.54 -3.94 -20.22
CA PRO A 159 7.02 -5.13 -19.56
C PRO A 159 7.75 -4.65 -18.30
N LEU A 160 7.54 -5.35 -17.19
CA LEU A 160 8.26 -5.15 -15.94
C LEU A 160 9.73 -5.55 -16.14
N ASP A 161 10.50 -4.81 -16.94
CA ASP A 161 11.94 -4.95 -17.02
C ASP A 161 12.58 -4.19 -15.84
N PHE A 162 12.30 -4.70 -14.64
CA PHE A 162 13.01 -4.39 -13.41
C PHE A 162 14.23 -5.33 -13.32
N HIS A 163 15.32 -4.98 -13.99
CA HIS A 163 16.66 -5.52 -13.72
C HIS A 163 17.46 -4.57 -12.84
#